data_AF-A0AAU3NL08-F1
#
_entry.id   AF-A0AAU3NL08-F1
#
_cell.length_a   1.000
_cell.length_b   1.000
_cell.length_c   1.000
_cell.angle_alpha   90.00
_cell.angle_beta   90.00
_cell.angle_gamma   90.00
#
_symmetry.space_group_name_H-M   'P 1'
#
loop_
_entity.id
_entity.type
_entity.pdbx_description
1 polymer ?
#
loop_
_entity_poly.entity_id
_entity_poly.type
_entity_poly.pdbx_seq_one_letter_code
_entity_poly.pdbx_strand_id
1 'polypeptide(L)'
;MHRLDNGQPIRTAMRDAGLSIERLAEKTKEADPAGYGISRSAIGHMVATGPSGRDPFARRSCDLVAKALDKPVEELFADPTPT
;
A
#
# COMPACT_ATOMS: atom_id res chain seq x y z
N MET A 1 -3.33 0.11 10.36
CA MET A 1 -3.79 1.16 9.44
C MET A 1 -4.87 0.60 8.54
N HIS A 2 -5.72 1.46 7.97
CA HIS A 2 -6.72 1.07 6.99
C HIS A 2 -6.58 1.90 5.71
N ARG A 3 -6.95 1.35 4.57
CA ARG A 3 -6.94 2.07 3.29
C ARG A 3 -8.00 3.17 3.25
N LEU A 4 -7.67 4.28 2.61
CA LEU A 4 -8.61 5.37 2.34
C LEU A 4 -9.47 5.07 1.11
N ASP A 5 -10.74 5.52 1.12
CA ASP A 5 -11.68 5.45 -0.01
C ASP A 5 -11.66 4.13 -0.79
N ASN A 6 -11.69 2.99 -0.08
CA ASN A 6 -11.59 1.65 -0.66
C ASN A 6 -10.37 1.46 -1.59
N GLY A 7 -9.22 1.99 -1.17
CA GLY A 7 -7.95 1.88 -1.91
C GLY A 7 -7.88 2.74 -3.17
N GLN A 8 -8.79 3.69 -3.39
CA GLN A 8 -8.76 4.60 -4.53
C GLN A 8 -7.46 5.44 -4.58
N PRO A 9 -6.96 6.05 -3.48
CA PRO A 9 -5.75 6.86 -3.53
C PRO A 9 -4.51 6.04 -3.93
N ILE A 10 -4.42 4.80 -3.44
CA ILE A 10 -3.33 3.88 -3.78
C ILE A 10 -3.36 3.55 -5.28
N ARG A 11 -4.54 3.25 -5.84
CA ARG A 11 -4.69 2.98 -7.27
C ARG A 11 -4.37 4.18 -8.14
N THR A 12 -4.77 5.38 -7.73
CA THR A 12 -4.40 6.63 -8.40
C THR A 12 -2.88 6.81 -8.40
N ALA A 13 -2.23 6.70 -7.24
CA ALA A 13 -0.78 6.82 -7.13
C ALA A 13 -0.04 5.77 -7.96
N MET A 14 -0.52 4.51 -7.98
CA MET A 14 0.04 3.47 -8.84
C MET A 14 -0.08 3.81 -10.32
N ARG A 15 -1.24 4.29 -10.77
CA ARG A 15 -1.47 4.70 -12.16
C ARG A 15 -0.55 5.85 -12.55
N ASP A 16 -0.45 6.87 -11.70
CA ASP A 16 0.35 8.06 -11.96
C ASP A 16 1.85 7.72 -11.99
N ALA A 17 2.28 6.74 -11.19
CA ALA A 17 3.65 6.19 -11.22
C ALA A 17 3.88 5.15 -12.33
N GLY A 18 2.86 4.76 -13.09
CA GLY A 18 2.94 3.71 -14.11
C GLY A 18 3.26 2.32 -13.56
N LEU A 19 2.90 2.03 -12.30
CA LEU A 19 3.25 0.79 -11.61
C LEU A 19 2.10 -0.23 -11.65
N SER A 20 2.43 -1.46 -12.01
CA SER A 20 1.58 -2.63 -11.75
C SER A 20 1.76 -3.13 -10.30
N ILE A 21 0.88 -4.02 -9.83
CA ILE A 21 1.01 -4.67 -8.52
C ILE A 21 2.36 -5.40 -8.39
N GLU A 22 2.82 -6.05 -9.46
CA GLU A 22 4.09 -6.77 -9.49
C GLU A 22 5.27 -5.81 -9.38
N ARG A 23 5.24 -4.70 -10.14
CA ARG A 23 6.29 -3.69 -10.07
C ARG A 23 6.31 -2.97 -8.74
N LEU A 24 5.15 -2.73 -8.14
CA LEU A 24 5.07 -2.19 -6.79
C LEU A 24 5.66 -3.16 -5.76
N ALA A 25 5.40 -4.47 -5.86
CA ALA A 25 6.00 -5.47 -4.98
C ALA A 25 7.54 -5.43 -5.03
N GLU A 26 8.12 -5.44 -6.23
CA GLU A 26 9.57 -5.33 -6.39
C GLU A 26 10.11 -4.01 -5.82
N LYS A 27 9.43 -2.89 -6.10
CA LYS A 27 9.84 -1.57 -5.59
C LYS A 27 9.75 -1.48 -4.07
N THR A 28 8.78 -2.15 -3.44
CA THR A 28 8.72 -2.24 -1.97
C THR A 28 9.88 -3.05 -1.40
N LYS A 29 10.38 -4.05 -2.13
CA LYS A 29 11.55 -4.84 -1.75
C LYS A 29 12.84 -4.03 -1.84
N GLU A 30 12.98 -3.22 -2.90
CA GLU A 30 14.10 -2.26 -3.05
C GLU A 30 14.08 -1.20 -1.94
N ALA A 31 12.89 -0.75 -1.54
CA ALA A 31 12.71 0.26 -0.50
C ALA A 31 12.89 -0.28 0.94
N ASP A 32 12.82 -1.60 1.12
CA ASP A 32 12.93 -2.30 2.40
C ASP A 32 14.39 -2.63 2.73
N PRO A 33 14.98 -2.05 3.79
CA PRO A 33 16.36 -2.34 4.19
C PRO A 33 16.63 -3.82 4.50
N ALA A 34 15.59 -4.56 4.89
CA ALA A 34 15.69 -5.98 5.17
C ALA A 34 15.52 -6.86 3.91
N GLY A 35 15.14 -6.27 2.77
CA GLY A 35 14.99 -6.96 1.49
C GLY A 35 13.81 -7.93 1.38
N TYR A 36 12.82 -7.85 2.28
CA TYR A 36 11.63 -8.70 2.23
C TYR A 36 10.53 -8.07 1.34
N GLY A 37 10.32 -6.76 1.45
CA GLY A 37 9.27 -6.05 0.74
C GLY A 37 7.86 -6.54 1.11
N ILE A 38 6.93 -6.37 0.17
CA ILE A 38 5.53 -6.79 0.34
C ILE A 38 5.13 -7.71 -0.82
N SER A 39 4.39 -8.77 -0.49
CA SER A 39 3.90 -9.71 -1.50
C SER A 39 2.83 -9.07 -2.41
N ARG A 40 2.78 -9.52 -3.66
CA ARG A 40 1.76 -9.12 -4.65
C ARG A 40 0.34 -9.28 -4.11
N SER A 41 0.05 -10.36 -3.40
CA SER A 41 -1.27 -10.61 -2.82
C SER A 41 -1.63 -9.59 -1.74
N ALA A 42 -0.68 -9.22 -0.87
CA ALA A 42 -0.91 -8.21 0.16
C ALA A 42 -1.18 -6.84 -0.46
N ILE A 43 -0.43 -6.45 -1.49
CA ILE A 43 -0.69 -5.24 -2.28
C ILE A 43 -2.08 -5.32 -2.93
N GLY A 44 -2.44 -6.47 -3.50
CA GLY A 44 -3.76 -6.72 -4.06
C GLY A 44 -4.90 -6.43 -3.08
N HIS A 45 -4.75 -6.82 -1.82
CA HIS A 45 -5.72 -6.50 -0.77
C HIS A 45 -5.76 -4.99 -0.44
N MET A 46 -4.62 -4.30 -0.46
CA MET A 46 -4.55 -2.86 -0.21
C MET A 46 -5.27 -2.05 -1.29
N VAL A 47 -5.20 -2.48 -2.56
CA VAL A 47 -5.81 -1.79 -3.70
C VAL A 47 -7.21 -2.29 -4.06
N ALA A 48 -7.70 -3.35 -3.40
CA ALA A 48 -9.00 -3.94 -3.70
C ALA A 48 -10.14 -2.93 -3.48
N THR A 49 -11.12 -2.93 -4.39
CA THR A 49 -12.26 -2.00 -4.38
C THR A 49 -13.42 -2.43 -3.49
N GLY A 50 -13.46 -3.70 -3.09
CA GLY A 50 -14.60 -4.31 -2.42
C GLY A 50 -14.29 -4.85 -1.02
N PRO A 51 -15.23 -5.61 -0.42
CA PRO A 51 -15.10 -6.17 0.93
C PRO A 51 -13.97 -7.21 1.06
N SER A 52 -13.35 -7.62 -0.04
CA SER A 52 -12.16 -8.48 -0.08
C SER A 52 -10.86 -7.78 0.35
N GLY A 53 -10.94 -6.48 0.67
CA GLY A 53 -9.90 -5.76 1.38
C GLY A 53 -9.61 -6.36 2.74
N ARG A 54 -8.34 -6.60 3.03
CA ARG A 54 -7.92 -7.04 4.37
C ARG A 54 -7.50 -5.83 5.19
N ASP A 55 -8.36 -5.35 6.07
CA ASP A 55 -7.98 -4.43 7.13
C ASP A 55 -8.01 -5.18 8.49
N PRO A 56 -7.14 -4.82 9.46
CA PRO A 56 -6.12 -3.77 9.40
C PRO A 56 -4.79 -4.23 8.77
N PHE A 57 -4.09 -3.30 8.12
CA PHE A 57 -2.72 -3.48 7.65
C PHE A 57 -1.68 -3.08 8.71
N ALA A 58 -0.55 -3.78 8.73
CA ALA A 58 0.59 -3.41 9.55
C ALA A 58 1.20 -2.09 9.07
N ARG A 59 1.56 -1.19 10.00
CA ARG A 59 2.14 0.13 9.72
C ARG A 59 3.35 0.05 8.78
N ARG A 60 4.28 -0.85 9.07
CA ARG A 60 5.46 -1.11 8.23
C ARG A 60 5.11 -1.37 6.77
N SER A 61 4.06 -2.15 6.50
CA SER A 61 3.65 -2.45 5.14
C SER A 61 3.07 -1.23 4.44
N CYS A 62 2.28 -0.41 5.13
CA CYS A 62 1.77 0.85 4.60
C CYS A 62 2.92 1.83 4.29
N ASP A 63 3.89 1.96 5.19
CA ASP A 63 5.05 2.84 4.99
C ASP A 63 5.89 2.40 3.78
N LEU A 64 6.10 1.10 3.59
CA LEU A 64 6.82 0.58 2.42
C LEU A 64 6.09 0.84 1.10
N VAL A 65 4.76 0.68 1.07
CA VAL A 65 3.95 1.04 -0.12
C VAL A 65 4.04 2.54 -0.40
N ALA A 66 3.88 3.37 0.63
CA ALA A 66 3.95 4.82 0.52
C ALA A 66 5.30 5.28 -0.02
N LYS A 67 6.39 4.75 0.54
CA LYS A 67 7.77 4.99 0.06
C LYS A 67 7.98 4.51 -1.37
N ALA A 68 7.46 3.34 -1.74
CA ALA A 68 7.55 2.83 -3.10
C ALA A 68 6.73 3.67 -4.11
N LEU A 69 5.65 4.31 -3.67
CA LEU A 69 4.84 5.21 -4.50
C LEU A 69 5.31 6.67 -4.46
N ASP A 70 6.33 6.98 -3.65
CA ASP A 70 6.80 8.35 -3.40
C ASP A 70 5.66 9.28 -2.94
N LYS A 71 4.88 8.79 -1.98
CA LYS A 71 3.75 9.50 -1.37
C LYS A 71 3.83 9.44 0.15
N PRO A 72 3.30 10.44 0.87
CA PRO A 72 3.14 10.33 2.31
C PRO A 72 2.11 9.25 2.65
N VAL A 73 2.33 8.52 3.73
CA VAL A 73 1.50 7.36 4.10
C VAL A 73 0.07 7.79 4.44
N GLU A 74 -0.10 8.99 4.99
CA GLU A 74 -1.37 9.59 5.38
C GLU A 74 -2.26 9.97 4.19
N GLU A 75 -1.69 10.14 2.98
CA GLU A 75 -2.47 10.32 1.74
C GLU A 75 -3.06 9.00 1.21
N LEU A 76 -2.54 7.86 1.68
CA LEU A 76 -2.89 6.53 1.18
C LEU A 76 -3.66 5.68 2.20
N PHE A 77 -3.33 5.85 3.47
CA PHE A 77 -3.83 5.07 4.59
C PHE A 77 -4.16 5.98 5.76
N ALA A 78 -5.18 5.63 6.52
CA ALA A 78 -5.46 6.22 7.81
C ALA A 78 -4.96 5.33 8.94
N ASP A 79 -4.41 5.96 9.98
CA ASP A 79 -4.13 5.27 11.22
C ASP A 79 -5.44 4.76 11.84
N PRO A 80 -5.41 3.60 12.54
CA PRO A 80 -6.58 3.17 13.30
C PRO A 80 -6.85 4.24 14.35
N THR A 81 -8.01 4.89 14.28
CA THR A 81 -8.44 5.86 15.30
C THR A 81 -8.45 5.13 16.64
N PRO A 82 -7.76 5.62 17.68
CA PRO A 82 -7.94 5.07 19.01
C PRO A 82 -9.39 5.36 19.41
N THR A 83 -10.18 4.30 19.59
CA THR A 83 -11.51 4.36 20.20
C THR A 83 -11.39 4.73 21.68
#